data_AF-A0A7X0EYW1-F1
#
_entry.id   AF-A0A7X0EYW1-F1
#
_cell.length_a   1.000
_cell.length_b   1.000
_cell.length_c   1.000
_cell.angle_alpha   90.00
_cell.angle_beta   90.00
_cell.angle_gamma   90.00
#
_symmetry.space_group_name_H-M   'P 1'
#
loop_
_entity.id
_entity.type
_entity.pdbx_description
1 polymer ?
#
loop_
_entity_poly.entity_id
_entity_poly.type
_entity_poly.pdbx_seq_one_letter_code
_entity_poly.pdbx_strand_id
1 'polypeptide(L)'
;MRFRVRFEEVFPAGCVLVPGSIAQGEDYDEKSGKRSPSKDKVTGGRVWTCRVMDMDPELGARSREVAVKILAEVQPVPPTGQMFEAVEFTDMTVTPYLNEKTRRLAYSLRASGMVKPNGSNGSRPAPAPAAKDGGA
;
A
#
# COMPACT_ATOMS: atom_id res chain seq x y z
N MET A 1 1.11 13.14 -13.16
CA MET A 1 2.54 13.10 -12.78
C MET A 1 2.72 12.02 -11.71
N ARG A 2 3.72 11.15 -11.82
CA ARG A 2 4.03 10.13 -10.80
C ARG A 2 5.47 10.31 -10.32
N PHE A 3 5.71 10.15 -9.03
CA PHE A 3 7.02 10.28 -8.39
C PHE A 3 7.48 8.93 -7.87
N ARG A 4 8.77 8.64 -7.94
CA ARG A 4 9.34 7.47 -7.25
C ARG A 4 9.40 7.76 -5.76
N VAL A 5 9.13 6.74 -4.96
CA VAL A 5 9.25 6.74 -3.49
C VAL A 5 9.87 5.42 -3.07
N ARG A 6 10.63 5.42 -1.97
CA ARG A 6 11.12 4.17 -1.39
C ARG A 6 10.02 3.53 -0.54
N PHE A 7 10.10 2.21 -0.34
CA PHE A 7 9.10 1.49 0.45
C PHE A 7 9.03 2.02 1.89
N GLU A 8 10.19 2.21 2.51
CA GLU A 8 10.35 2.70 3.87
C GLU A 8 9.93 4.18 4.06
N GLU A 9 9.78 4.94 2.97
CA GLU A 9 9.21 6.29 3.02
C GLU A 9 7.67 6.26 3.09
N VAL A 10 7.05 5.19 2.59
CA VAL A 10 5.60 4.99 2.61
C VAL A 10 5.19 4.18 3.84
N PHE A 11 5.96 3.17 4.21
CA PHE A 11 5.71 2.23 5.31
C PHE A 11 6.93 2.16 6.23
N PRO A 12 7.18 3.17 7.07
CA PRO A 12 8.40 3.26 7.88
C PRO A 12 8.54 2.13 8.92
N ALA A 13 7.43 1.55 9.38
CA ALA A 13 7.40 0.39 10.26
C ALA A 13 7.08 -0.93 9.50
N GLY A 14 7.12 -0.89 8.16
CA GLY A 14 6.66 -1.98 7.30
C GLY A 14 5.14 -2.08 7.19
N CYS A 15 4.68 -3.05 6.41
CA CYS A 15 3.25 -3.32 6.25
C CYS A 15 2.97 -4.83 6.16
N VAL A 16 1.74 -5.20 6.49
CA VAL A 16 1.27 -6.59 6.48
C VAL A 16 0.16 -6.73 5.44
N LEU A 17 0.25 -7.73 4.57
CA LEU A 17 -0.76 -7.99 3.55
C LEU A 17 -2.08 -8.40 4.21
N VAL A 18 -3.19 -7.76 3.80
CA VAL A 18 -4.52 -8.21 4.19
C VAL A 18 -4.83 -9.49 3.43
N PRO A 19 -5.09 -10.62 4.10
CA PRO A 19 -5.33 -11.90 3.43
C PRO A 19 -6.50 -11.82 2.44
N GLY A 20 -6.33 -12.45 1.28
CA GLY A 20 -7.33 -12.48 0.21
C GLY A 20 -7.61 -11.14 -0.46
N SER A 21 -6.83 -10.08 -0.19
CA SER A 21 -7.10 -8.74 -0.73
C SER A 21 -6.59 -8.52 -2.16
N ILE A 22 -5.80 -9.44 -2.71
CA ILE A 22 -5.26 -9.32 -4.07
C ILE A 22 -6.38 -9.57 -5.08
N ALA A 23 -6.75 -8.54 -5.84
CA ALA A 23 -7.79 -8.58 -6.84
C ALA A 23 -7.36 -7.90 -8.13
N GLN A 24 -8.02 -8.24 -9.24
CA GLN A 24 -7.86 -7.50 -10.49
C GLN A 24 -8.38 -6.07 -10.28
N GLY A 25 -7.59 -5.07 -10.68
CA GLY A 25 -8.07 -3.70 -10.72
C GLY A 25 -9.16 -3.58 -11.80
N GLU A 26 -10.21 -2.84 -11.51
CA GLU A 26 -11.30 -2.61 -12.46
C GLU A 26 -11.53 -1.12 -12.67
N ASP A 27 -11.70 -0.74 -13.93
CA ASP A 27 -12.17 0.58 -14.33
C ASP A 27 -13.69 0.49 -14.58
N TYR A 28 -14.43 1.42 -13.98
CA TYR A 28 -15.87 1.55 -14.17
C TYR A 28 -16.15 2.66 -15.19
N ASP A 29 -16.93 2.33 -16.21
CA ASP A 29 -17.45 3.31 -17.17
C ASP A 29 -18.84 3.78 -16.73
N GLU A 30 -18.94 5.02 -16.28
CA GLU A 30 -20.19 5.62 -15.81
C GLU A 30 -21.28 5.71 -16.89
N LYS A 31 -20.91 5.77 -18.17
CA LYS A 31 -21.88 5.88 -19.28
C LYS A 31 -22.49 4.53 -19.62
N SER A 32 -21.66 3.49 -19.67
CA SER A 32 -22.12 2.14 -20.04
C SER A 32 -22.47 1.25 -18.84
N GLY A 33 -22.08 1.64 -17.64
CA GLY A 33 -22.27 0.88 -16.40
C GLY A 33 -21.41 -0.38 -16.30
N LYS A 34 -20.45 -0.58 -17.22
CA LYS A 34 -19.63 -1.79 -17.30
C LYS A 34 -18.32 -1.64 -16.54
N ARG A 35 -17.83 -2.78 -16.04
CA ARG A 35 -16.49 -2.93 -15.45
C ARG A 35 -15.57 -3.58 -16.47
N SER A 36 -14.33 -3.13 -16.50
CA SER A 36 -13.27 -3.69 -17.35
C SER A 36 -11.96 -3.77 -16.57
N PRO A 37 -11.07 -4.74 -16.88
CA PRO A 37 -9.76 -4.79 -16.24
C PRO A 37 -8.98 -3.50 -16.42
N SER A 38 -8.55 -2.89 -15.33
CA SER A 38 -7.77 -1.66 -15.33
C SER A 38 -6.42 -1.85 -16.02
N LYS A 39 -6.00 -0.82 -16.75
CA LYS A 39 -4.65 -0.69 -17.29
C LYS A 39 -4.01 0.59 -16.78
N ASP A 40 -2.70 0.54 -16.54
CA ASP A 40 -1.94 1.71 -16.17
C ASP A 40 -1.87 2.68 -17.35
N LYS A 41 -2.29 3.93 -17.14
CA LYS A 41 -2.42 4.93 -18.21
C LYS A 41 -1.07 5.35 -18.82
N VAL A 42 0.05 5.07 -18.14
CA VAL A 42 1.39 5.43 -18.61
C VAL A 42 2.04 4.27 -19.34
N THR A 43 1.95 3.06 -18.80
CA THR A 43 2.66 1.88 -19.32
C THR A 43 1.78 0.94 -20.14
N GLY A 44 0.45 1.04 -20.03
CA GLY A 44 -0.49 0.09 -20.61
C GLY A 44 -0.57 -1.26 -19.89
N GLY A 45 0.27 -1.47 -18.86
CA GLY A 45 0.33 -2.72 -18.10
C GLY A 45 -0.96 -3.00 -17.31
N ARG A 46 -1.26 -4.27 -17.08
CA ARG A 46 -2.39 -4.69 -16.24
C ARG A 46 -2.19 -4.21 -14.80
N VAL A 47 -3.28 -3.82 -14.16
CA VAL A 47 -3.28 -3.36 -12.78
C VAL A 47 -3.98 -4.39 -11.90
N TRP A 48 -3.27 -4.81 -10.87
CA TRP A 48 -3.81 -5.53 -9.72
C TRP A 48 -3.89 -4.56 -8.54
N THR A 49 -4.70 -4.89 -7.54
CA THR A 49 -4.78 -4.14 -6.29
C THR A 49 -4.66 -5.10 -5.13
N CYS A 50 -4.06 -4.63 -4.05
CA CYS A 50 -4.09 -5.31 -2.76
C CYS A 50 -4.34 -4.28 -1.66
N ARG A 51 -4.60 -4.78 -0.45
CA ARG A 51 -4.72 -3.96 0.76
C ARG A 51 -3.67 -4.42 1.74
N VAL A 52 -3.00 -3.47 2.38
CA VAL A 52 -2.03 -3.74 3.44
C VAL A 52 -2.42 -2.97 4.69
N MET A 53 -2.06 -3.51 5.84
CA MET A 53 -2.11 -2.82 7.12
C MET A 53 -0.75 -2.14 7.33
N ASP A 54 -0.76 -0.82 7.39
CA ASP A 54 0.40 -0.02 7.81
C ASP A 54 0.67 -0.26 9.30
N MET A 55 1.92 -0.60 9.61
CA MET A 55 2.37 -0.92 10.96
C MET A 55 2.91 0.30 11.71
N ASP A 56 2.79 1.51 11.14
CA ASP A 56 3.20 2.74 11.80
C ASP A 56 2.41 2.97 13.12
N PRO A 57 3.09 2.96 14.28
CA PRO A 57 2.45 3.19 15.57
C PRO A 57 1.88 4.62 15.71
N GLU A 58 2.37 5.59 14.93
CA GLU A 58 2.00 7.01 15.02
C GLU A 58 0.68 7.33 14.31
N LEU A 59 0.07 6.37 13.59
CA LEU A 59 -1.21 6.58 12.90
C LEU A 59 -2.39 6.88 13.86
N GLY A 60 -2.30 6.48 15.12
CA GLY A 60 -3.34 6.70 16.12
C GLY A 60 -4.70 6.14 15.65
N ALA A 61 -5.72 7.02 15.59
CA ALA A 61 -7.08 6.65 15.16
C ALA A 61 -7.31 6.69 13.64
N ARG A 62 -6.29 6.99 12.83
CA ARG A 62 -6.41 7.00 11.37
C ARG A 62 -6.51 5.56 10.83
N SER A 63 -7.08 5.41 9.64
CA SER A 63 -7.11 4.11 8.97
C SER A 63 -5.70 3.60 8.75
N ARG A 64 -5.45 2.35 9.18
CA ARG A 64 -4.21 1.61 8.87
C ARG A 64 -4.26 0.91 7.53
N GLU A 65 -5.46 0.72 6.97
CA GLU A 65 -5.61 0.03 5.71
C GLU A 65 -5.22 0.95 4.55
N VAL A 66 -4.25 0.50 3.74
CA VAL A 66 -3.70 1.21 2.59
C VAL A 66 -3.86 0.34 1.35
N ALA A 67 -4.44 0.91 0.28
CA ALA A 67 -4.56 0.24 -1.01
C ALA A 67 -3.32 0.50 -1.87
N VAL A 68 -2.73 -0.57 -2.40
CA VAL A 68 -1.57 -0.51 -3.30
C VAL A 68 -1.93 -1.17 -4.63
N LYS A 69 -1.72 -0.43 -5.72
CA LYS A 69 -1.86 -0.94 -7.08
C LYS A 69 -0.55 -1.61 -7.51
N ILE A 70 -0.62 -2.77 -8.14
CA ILE A 70 0.55 -3.54 -8.57
C ILE A 70 0.48 -3.71 -10.09
N LEU A 71 1.53 -3.29 -10.78
CA LEU A 71 1.65 -3.45 -12.23
C LEU A 71 2.26 -4.82 -12.51
N ALA A 72 1.43 -5.77 -12.95
CA ALA A 72 1.86 -7.14 -13.22
C ALA A 72 1.00 -7.78 -14.30
N GLU A 73 1.62 -8.58 -15.18
CA GLU A 73 0.92 -9.27 -16.27
C GLU A 73 -0.07 -10.34 -15.77
N VAL A 74 0.23 -10.95 -14.62
CA VAL A 74 -0.58 -11.97 -13.94
C VAL A 74 -0.84 -11.58 -12.49
N GLN A 75 -1.76 -12.28 -11.82
CA GLN A 75 -2.07 -12.01 -10.42
C GLN A 75 -0.81 -12.19 -9.56
N PRO A 76 -0.40 -11.18 -8.77
CA PRO A 76 0.68 -11.34 -7.81
C PRO A 76 0.30 -12.40 -6.78
N VAL A 77 1.27 -13.27 -6.44
CA VAL A 77 1.10 -14.28 -5.39
C VAL A 77 1.78 -13.76 -4.13
N PRO A 78 1.14 -13.88 -2.95
CA PRO A 78 1.79 -13.54 -1.69
C PRO A 78 3.12 -14.31 -1.51
N PRO A 79 4.22 -13.65 -1.14
CA PRO A 79 5.57 -14.26 -1.16
C PRO A 79 5.75 -15.51 -0.29
N THR A 80 5.04 -15.60 0.84
CA THR A 80 5.18 -16.68 1.82
C THR A 80 3.90 -17.50 2.00
N GLY A 81 2.75 -16.98 1.62
CA GLY A 81 1.44 -17.66 1.74
C GLY A 81 0.89 -17.72 3.17
N GLN A 82 1.50 -17.00 4.13
CA GLN A 82 0.98 -16.93 5.50
C GLN A 82 -0.26 -16.01 5.57
N MET A 83 -1.16 -16.25 6.52
CA MET A 83 -2.39 -15.46 6.67
C MET A 83 -2.14 -13.96 6.87
N PHE A 84 -1.11 -13.59 7.62
CA PHE A 84 -0.73 -12.21 7.89
C PHE A 84 0.76 -12.06 7.65
N GLU A 85 1.17 -12.05 6.39
CA GLU A 85 2.58 -11.91 6.03
C GLU A 85 2.99 -10.44 5.87
N ALA A 86 4.17 -10.11 6.41
CA ALA A 86 4.84 -8.86 6.09
C ALA A 86 5.32 -8.90 4.63
N VAL A 87 5.17 -7.79 3.92
CA VAL A 87 5.58 -7.66 2.51
C VAL A 87 6.30 -6.34 2.27
N GLU A 88 7.18 -6.33 1.28
CA GLU A 88 7.77 -5.12 0.72
C GLU A 88 7.34 -4.95 -0.74
N PHE A 89 7.23 -3.70 -1.18
CA PHE A 89 6.88 -3.36 -2.56
C PHE A 89 8.08 -2.81 -3.31
N THR A 90 8.28 -3.27 -4.55
CA THR A 90 9.38 -2.80 -5.40
C THR A 90 8.93 -1.69 -6.34
N ASP A 91 9.87 -0.80 -6.68
CA ASP A 91 9.68 0.31 -7.63
C ASP A 91 8.44 1.16 -7.33
N MET A 92 8.27 1.50 -6.06
CA MET A 92 7.09 2.24 -5.64
C MET A 92 7.02 3.62 -6.30
N THR A 93 5.80 3.98 -6.70
CA THR A 93 5.48 5.32 -7.17
C THR A 93 4.23 5.85 -6.50
N VAL A 94 4.20 7.16 -6.32
CA VAL A 94 3.04 7.90 -5.81
C VAL A 94 2.55 8.87 -6.87
N THR A 95 1.23 8.94 -7.02
CA THR A 95 0.56 9.92 -7.88
C THR A 95 -0.35 10.78 -7.00
N PRO A 96 -0.07 12.08 -6.83
CA PRO A 96 -1.01 13.00 -6.22
C PRO A 96 -2.21 13.25 -7.14
N TYR A 97 -3.40 13.39 -6.56
CA TYR A 97 -4.60 13.78 -7.27
C TYR A 97 -5.54 14.57 -6.36
N LEU A 98 -6.38 15.43 -6.94
CA LEU A 98 -7.46 16.09 -6.19
C LEU A 98 -8.59 15.09 -6.00
N ASN A 99 -8.91 14.74 -4.75
CA ASN A 99 -10.12 14.00 -4.45
C ASN A 99 -11.31 14.96 -4.56
N GLU A 100 -12.16 14.76 -5.57
CA GLU A 100 -13.28 15.66 -5.86
C GLU A 100 -14.32 15.70 -4.74
N LYS A 101 -14.54 14.58 -4.04
CA LYS A 101 -15.53 14.46 -2.96
C LYS A 101 -15.10 15.22 -1.71
N THR A 102 -13.82 15.11 -1.35
CA THR A 102 -13.29 15.74 -0.14
C THR A 102 -12.65 17.11 -0.41
N ARG A 103 -12.46 17.47 -1.67
CA ARG A 103 -11.73 18.67 -2.13
C ARG A 103 -10.32 18.77 -1.52
N ARG A 104 -9.69 17.63 -1.22
CA ARG A 104 -8.35 17.54 -0.63
C ARG A 104 -7.39 16.81 -1.57
N LEU A 105 -6.11 17.11 -1.42
CA LEU A 105 -5.05 16.33 -2.05
C LEU A 105 -5.06 14.91 -1.48
N ALA A 106 -5.03 13.93 -2.39
CA ALA A 106 -4.96 12.51 -2.08
C ALA A 106 -3.87 11.85 -2.93
N TYR A 107 -3.52 10.61 -2.60
CA TYR A 107 -2.40 9.90 -3.22
C TYR A 107 -2.81 8.49 -3.63
N SER A 108 -2.40 8.07 -4.82
CA SER A 108 -2.48 6.67 -5.24
C SER A 108 -1.08 6.06 -5.24
N LEU A 109 -0.92 4.93 -4.55
CA LEU A 109 0.32 4.16 -4.51
C LEU A 109 0.31 3.08 -5.60
N ARG A 110 1.47 2.92 -6.25
CA ARG A 110 1.73 1.86 -7.23
C ARG A 110 3.07 1.20 -6.94
N ALA A 111 3.20 -0.05 -7.32
CA ALA A 111 4.43 -0.84 -7.27
C ALA A 111 4.52 -1.75 -8.51
N SER A 112 5.73 -2.25 -8.80
CA SER A 112 5.96 -3.25 -9.86
C SER A 112 6.03 -4.68 -9.33
N GLY A 113 6.23 -4.86 -8.03
CA GLY A 113 6.36 -6.18 -7.42
C GLY A 113 6.03 -6.18 -5.93
N MET A 114 5.83 -7.38 -5.40
CA MET A 114 5.60 -7.67 -3.98
C MET A 114 6.56 -8.80 -3.58
N VAL A 115 7.36 -8.58 -2.54
CA VAL A 115 8.41 -9.50 -2.11
C VAL A 115 8.39 -9.68 -0.59
N LYS A 116 9.04 -10.74 -0.11
CA LYS A 116 9.27 -10.91 1.33
C LYS A 116 10.22 -9.79 1.79
N PRO A 117 10.01 -9.20 2.99
CA PRO A 117 10.95 -8.25 3.56
C PRO A 117 12.35 -8.86 3.65
N ASN A 118 13.34 -8.12 3.20
CA ASN A 118 14.72 -8.49 3.45
C ASN A 118 14.99 -8.20 4.93
N GLY A 119 15.27 -9.26 5.71
CA GLY A 119 15.39 -9.20 7.17
C GLY A 119 16.55 -8.37 7.72
N SER A 120 17.03 -7.36 6.98
CA SER A 120 18.23 -6.60 7.31
C SER A 120 18.01 -5.14 7.72
N ASN A 121 16.84 -4.49 7.59
CA ASN A 121 16.75 -3.04 7.93
C ASN A 121 15.36 -2.52 8.36
N GLY A 122 14.76 -3.04 9.43
CA GLY A 122 13.45 -2.51 9.90
C GLY A 122 13.18 -2.55 11.40
N SER A 123 14.03 -3.17 12.21
CA SER A 123 13.91 -3.12 13.67
C SER A 123 14.43 -1.78 14.22
N ARG A 124 13.78 -0.66 13.87
CA ARG A 124 13.89 0.50 14.76
C ARG A 124 13.16 0.09 16.04
N PRO A 125 13.81 0.11 17.22
CA PRO A 125 13.14 -0.22 18.46
C PRO A 125 11.93 0.69 18.62
N ALA A 126 10.78 0.13 19.02
CA ALA A 126 9.65 0.94 19.43
C ALA A 126 10.13 1.95 20.50
N PRO A 127 9.76 3.24 20.42
CA PRO A 127 10.10 4.18 21.47
C PRO A 127 9.51 3.67 22.78
N ALA A 128 10.34 3.63 23.84
CA ALA A 128 9.93 3.17 25.15
C ALA A 128 8.70 3.96 25.65
N PRO A 129 7.73 3.32 26.31
CA PRO A 129 6.59 4.03 26.87
C PRO A 129 7.09 5.09 27.86
N ALA A 130 6.60 6.32 27.72
CA ALA A 130 6.91 7.42 28.63
C ALA A 130 6.59 7.00 30.07
N ALA A 131 7.58 7.08 30.95
CA ALA A 131 7.42 6.83 32.36
C ALA A 131 6.32 7.76 32.90
N LYS A 132 5.28 7.17 33.50
CA LYS A 132 4.38 7.94 34.36
C LYS A 132 5.14 8.24 35.64
N ASP A 133 5.52 9.50 35.84
CA ASP A 133 5.94 9.98 37.14
C ASP A 133 4.79 9.75 38.12
N GLY A 134 5.00 8.78 39.03
CA GLY A 134 4.17 8.58 40.20
C GLY A 134 4.44 9.71 41.18
N GLY A 135 3.57 10.70 41.22
CA GLY A 135 3.49 11.67 42.30
C GLY A 135 2.73 11.08 43.49
N ALA A 136 3.40 11.11 44.65
CA ALA A 136 2.89 10.77 45.97
C ALA A 136 1.79 11.73 46.46
#